data_AF-A0A848M341-F1
#
_entry.id   AF-A0A848M341-F1
#
_cell.length_a   1.000
_cell.length_b   1.000
_cell.length_c   1.000
_cell.angle_alpha   90.00
_cell.angle_beta   90.00
_cell.angle_gamma   90.00
#
_symmetry.space_group_name_H-M   'P 1'
#
loop_
_entity.id
_entity.type
_entity.pdbx_description
1 polymer ?
#
loop_
_entity_poly.entity_id
_entity_poly.type
_entity_poly.pdbx_seq_one_letter_code
_entity_poly.pdbx_strand_id
1 'polypeptide(L)' 'MSEEITNGAAAPVDAATGPAFTVEKIYVKDVSFESPNAPTIFNDQVQPELQLNLNQQVQRLGENAFEVVLAVTLTC' A
#
# COMPACT_ATOMS: atom_id res chain seq x y z
N MET A 1 38.17 -8.11 -10.14
CA MET A 1 37.24 -9.02 -9.45
C MET A 1 36.74 -8.23 -8.25
N SER A 2 35.80 -7.32 -8.50
CA SER A 2 34.35 -7.52 -8.29
C SER A 2 34.03 -7.33 -6.82
N GLU A 3 33.65 -6.10 -6.48
CA GLU A 3 33.17 -5.67 -5.17
C GLU A 3 31.93 -6.50 -4.78
N GLU A 4 31.98 -7.16 -3.63
CA GLU A 4 30.87 -7.88 -3.05
C GLU A 4 29.96 -6.90 -2.30
N ILE A 5 28.81 -6.59 -2.88
CA ILE A 5 27.74 -5.87 -2.18
C ILE A 5 27.11 -6.83 -1.18
N THR A 6 27.45 -6.68 0.10
CA THR A 6 26.80 -7.38 1.22
C THR A 6 25.36 -6.89 1.34
N ASN A 7 24.41 -7.71 0.87
CA ASN A 7 22.99 -7.52 1.16
C ASN A 7 22.75 -7.98 2.60
N GLY A 8 22.47 -7.01 3.49
CA GLY A 8 22.35 -7.18 4.93
C GLY A 8 21.23 -8.11 5.38
N ALA A 9 21.45 -9.42 5.33
CA ALA A 9 20.66 -10.40 6.04
C ALA A 9 21.46 -10.92 7.25
N ALA A 10 21.17 -10.35 8.42
CA ALA A 10 21.55 -10.95 9.70
C ALA A 10 20.32 -11.68 10.27
N ALA A 11 20.46 -12.98 10.51
CA ALA A 11 19.69 -13.73 11.49
C ALA A 11 20.74 -14.44 12.38
N PRO A 12 20.59 -14.41 13.72
CA PRO A 12 19.45 -15.04 14.39
C PRO A 12 18.66 -14.07 15.26
N VAL A 13 17.33 -14.21 15.22
CA VAL A 13 16.40 -13.59 16.15
C VAL A 13 16.44 -14.35 17.48
N ASP A 14 17.02 -13.74 18.51
CA ASP A 14 16.84 -14.18 19.88
C ASP A 14 15.35 -14.17 20.26
N ALA A 15 14.94 -15.17 21.04
CA ALA A 15 13.56 -15.45 21.40
C ALA A 15 12.89 -14.30 22.18
N ALA A 16 11.91 -13.68 21.53
CA ALA A 16 10.58 -13.35 22.04
C ALA A 16 10.45 -13.06 23.55
N THR A 17 10.65 -11.81 23.95
CA THR A 17 9.88 -11.18 25.05
C THR A 17 9.67 -9.68 24.77
N GLY A 18 9.23 -9.37 23.56
CA GLY A 18 8.85 -8.03 23.12
C GLY A 18 7.46 -8.07 22.47
N PRO A 19 6.82 -6.90 22.25
CA PRO A 19 5.54 -6.85 21.54
C PRO A 19 5.64 -7.59 20.20
N ALA A 20 4.75 -8.55 20.00
CA ALA A 20 4.68 -9.34 18.77
C ALA A 20 3.74 -8.66 17.77
N PHE A 21 4.15 -8.62 16.50
CA PHE A 21 3.35 -8.13 15.38
C PHE A 21 3.37 -9.18 14.26
N THR A 22 2.18 -9.60 13.82
CA THR A 22 2.00 -10.54 12.71
C THR A 22 0.99 -9.98 11.71
N VAL A 23 1.23 -10.19 10.42
CA VAL A 23 0.28 -9.86 9.36
C VAL A 23 -0.55 -11.10 9.06
N GLU A 24 -1.83 -11.05 9.42
CA GLU A 24 -2.73 -12.20 9.21
C GLU A 24 -3.17 -12.32 7.75
N LYS A 25 -3.64 -11.22 7.15
CA LYS A 25 -4.14 -11.17 5.77
C LYS A 25 -3.91 -9.79 5.16
N ILE A 26 -3.73 -9.77 3.83
CA ILE A 26 -3.75 -8.57 3.01
C ILE A 26 -4.82 -8.79 1.94
N TYR A 27 -5.76 -7.86 1.83
CA TYR A 27 -6.86 -7.93 0.87
C TYR A 27 -7.31 -6.54 0.43
N VAL A 28 -7.94 -6.48 -0.73
CA VAL A 28 -8.58 -5.28 -1.26
C VAL A 28 -10.03 -5.27 -0.76
N LYS A 29 -10.42 -4.20 -0.06
CA LYS A 29 -11.81 -4.00 0.38
C LYS A 29 -12.70 -3.44 -0.72
N ASP A 30 -12.15 -2.49 -1.47
CA ASP A 30 -12.85 -1.79 -2.53
C ASP A 30 -11.86 -1.33 -3.60
N VAL A 31 -12.31 -1.30 -4.85
CA VAL A 31 -11.56 -0.79 -5.99
C VAL A 31 -12.53 -0.23 -7.02
N SER A 32 -12.29 1.02 -7.42
CA SER A 32 -13.04 1.71 -8.45
C SER A 32 -12.09 2.33 -9.47
N PHE A 33 -12.46 2.25 -10.75
CA PHE A 33 -11.77 2.93 -11.83
C PHE A 33 -12.79 3.48 -12.81
N GLU A 34 -12.66 4.76 -13.15
CA GLU A 34 -13.56 5.45 -14.06
C GLU A 34 -12.78 6.34 -15.02
N SER A 35 -13.21 6.37 -16.29
CA SER A 35 -12.67 7.26 -17.33
C SER A 35 -13.84 7.86 -18.13
N PRO A 36 -14.44 8.97 -17.66
CA PRO A 36 -15.71 9.48 -18.19
C PRO A 36 -15.69 9.83 -19.69
N ASN A 37 -14.53 10.29 -20.17
CA ASN A 37 -14.37 10.81 -21.53
C ASN A 37 -13.69 9.82 -22.48
N ALA A 38 -13.47 8.57 -22.06
CA ALA A 38 -12.94 7.54 -22.94
C ALA A 38 -13.97 7.18 -24.03
N PRO A 39 -13.54 6.99 -25.29
CA PRO A 39 -12.16 7.05 -25.80
C PRO A 39 -11.73 8.44 -26.31
N THR A 40 -12.66 9.41 -26.41
CA THR A 40 -12.42 10.71 -27.05
C THR A 40 -11.23 11.46 -26.45
N ILE A 41 -11.04 11.37 -25.12
CA ILE A 41 -9.93 11.98 -24.38
C ILE A 41 -8.54 11.59 -24.91
N PHE A 42 -8.40 10.45 -25.60
CA PHE A 42 -7.11 10.01 -26.14
C PHE A 42 -6.58 10.88 -27.29
N ASN A 43 -7.41 11.75 -27.86
CA ASN A 43 -7.00 12.70 -28.90
C ASN A 43 -6.53 14.05 -28.32
N ASP A 44 -6.83 14.30 -27.04
CA ASP A 44 -6.52 15.57 -26.40
C ASP A 44 -5.08 15.54 -25.88
N GLN A 45 -4.26 16.52 -26.30
CA GLN A 45 -2.93 16.74 -25.73
C GLN A 45 -3.03 17.64 -24.49
N VAL A 46 -3.60 17.10 -23.41
CA VAL A 46 -3.65 17.76 -22.11
C VAL A 46 -2.54 17.19 -21.22
N GLN A 47 -1.81 18.06 -20.53
CA GLN A 47 -0.90 17.62 -19.46
C GLN A 47 -1.76 17.30 -18.23
N PRO A 48 -1.81 16.05 -17.76
CA PRO A 48 -2.68 15.67 -16.65
C PRO A 48 -2.19 16.32 -15.35
N GLU A 49 -3.12 16.83 -14.55
CA GLU A 49 -2.83 17.33 -13.21
C GLU A 49 -3.11 16.21 -12.21
N LEU A 50 -2.05 15.69 -11.60
CA LEU A 50 -2.18 14.56 -10.68
C LEU A 50 -2.56 15.03 -9.28
N GLN A 51 -3.71 14.58 -8.78
CA GLN A 51 -4.10 14.76 -7.39
C GLN A 51 -4.18 13.41 -6.68
N LEU A 52 -3.41 13.28 -5.60
CA LEU A 52 -3.32 12.07 -4.78
C LEU A 52 -3.85 12.36 -3.37
N ASN A 53 -4.84 11.59 -2.92
CA ASN A 53 -5.38 11.63 -1.57
C ASN A 53 -5.16 10.29 -0.88
N LEU A 54 -4.56 10.31 0.32
CA LEU A 54 -4.35 9.13 1.16
C LEU A 54 -5.13 9.30 2.46
N ASN A 55 -5.90 8.28 2.82
CA ASN A 55 -6.56 8.18 4.11
C ASN A 55 -6.23 6.83 4.76
N GLN A 56 -6.00 6.84 6.07
CA GLN A 56 -5.79 5.63 6.85
C GLN A 56 -6.88 5.51 7.92
N GLN A 57 -7.46 4.33 8.03
CA GLN A 57 -8.39 3.98 9.09
C GLN A 57 -7.87 2.75 9.82
N VAL A 58 -7.98 2.77 11.14
CA VAL A 58 -7.60 1.64 11.99
C VAL A 58 -8.83 1.21 12.77
N GLN A 59 -9.18 -0.06 12.66
CA GLN A 59 -10.30 -0.65 13.38
C GLN A 59 -9.81 -1.87 14.17
N ARG A 60 -10.25 -1.98 15.43
CA ARG A 60 -10.03 -3.18 16.23
C ARG A 60 -11.09 -4.22 15.88
N LEU A 61 -10.68 -5.42 15.44
CA LEU A 61 -11.57 -6.53 15.08
C LEU A 61 -11.74 -7.54 16.22
N GLY A 62 -10.80 -7.57 17.16
CA GLY A 62 -10.81 -8.46 18.31
C GLY A 62 -9.77 -8.05 19.33
N GLU A 63 -9.46 -8.92 20.29
CA GLU A 63 -8.58 -8.54 21.39
C GLU A 63 -7.17 -8.16 20.91
N ASN A 64 -6.62 -8.96 19.99
CA ASN A 64 -5.27 -8.80 19.42
C ASN A 64 -5.28 -8.61 17.89
N ALA A 65 -6.45 -8.34 17.29
CA ALA A 65 -6.60 -8.23 15.84
C ALA A 65 -7.03 -6.81 15.43
N PHE A 66 -6.31 -6.24 14.47
CA PHE A 66 -6.58 -4.92 13.91
C PHE A 66 -6.73 -5.02 12.40
N GLU A 67 -7.71 -4.32 11.84
CA GLU A 67 -7.79 -4.03 10.42
C GLU A 67 -7.23 -2.63 10.19
N VAL A 68 -6.23 -2.53 9.33
CA VAL A 68 -5.70 -1.25 8.86
C VAL A 68 -6.08 -1.09 7.41
N VAL A 69 -6.89 -0.08 7.12
CA VAL A 69 -7.35 0.23 5.76
C VAL A 69 -6.61 1.46 5.28
N LEU A 70 -5.91 1.32 4.17
CA LEU A 70 -5.35 2.43 3.41
C LEU A 70 -6.25 2.69 2.21
N ALA A 71 -6.93 3.83 2.20
CA ALA A 71 -7.67 4.31 1.05
C ALA A 71 -6.80 5.27 0.25
N VAL A 72 -6.71 5.02 -1.05
CA VAL A 72 -5.94 5.82 -2.00
C VAL A 72 -6.88 6.27 -3.10
N THR A 73 -6.99 7.58 -3.30
CA THR A 73 -7.75 8.17 -4.40
C THR A 73 -6.80 8.94 -5.29
N LEU A 74 -6.82 8.60 -6.57
CA LEU A 74 -6.02 9.25 -7.61
C LEU A 74 -6.98 9.90 -8.63
N THR A 75 -6.73 11.14 -8.99
CA THR A 75 -7.47 11.87 -10.03
C THR A 75 -6.47 12.55 -10.95
N CYS A 76 -6.72 12.49 -12.26
CA CYS A 76 -5.85 13.02 -13.30
C CYS A 76 -6.65 13.71 -14.42
#